data_AF-A0A8D8ALI8-F1
#
_entry.id   AF-A0A8D8ALI8-F1
#
_cell.length_a   1.000
_cell.length_b   1.000
_cell.length_c   1.000
_cell.angle_alpha   90.00
_cell.angle_beta   90.00
_cell.angle_gamma   90.00
#
_symmetry.space_group_name_H-M   'P 1'
#
loop_
_entity.id
_entity.type
_entity.pdbx_description
1 polymer ?
#
loop_
_entity_poly.entity_id
_entity_poly.type
_entity_poly.pdbx_seq_one_letter_code
_entity_poly.pdbx_strand_id
1 'polypeptide(L)'
;CLEAGTHHVDVSGEPQFLEGMQLKYHEKAKEKGVYLISACGFDSIPADMGTVFLEQQFGEGAVNSVESYISTKVTGRRELGGIHYGTWASAVHAIANMREVGQIRRELFRTKLPEVEPKLKERPALH
;
A
#
# COMPACT_ATOMS: atom_id res chain seq x y z
N CYS A 1 -3.52 19.92 -7.75
CA CYS A 1 -4.62 18.99 -8.06
C CYS A 1 -5.88 19.33 -7.27
N LEU A 2 -5.90 19.18 -5.94
CA LEU A 2 -7.09 19.39 -5.09
C LEU A 2 -7.73 20.79 -5.21
N GLU A 3 -6.93 21.86 -5.20
CA GLU A 3 -7.47 23.23 -5.33
C GLU A 3 -8.18 23.43 -6.67
N ALA A 4 -7.58 22.92 -7.74
CA ALA A 4 -8.09 22.97 -9.11
C ALA A 4 -9.21 21.94 -9.41
N GLY A 5 -9.64 21.13 -8.44
CA GLY A 5 -10.67 20.11 -8.67
C GLY A 5 -10.20 18.94 -9.55
N THR A 6 -8.89 18.69 -9.61
CA THR A 6 -8.30 17.64 -10.46
C THR A 6 -7.93 16.42 -9.62
N HIS A 7 -8.20 15.22 -10.16
CA HIS A 7 -7.72 13.95 -9.60
C HIS A 7 -6.19 13.89 -9.57
N HIS A 8 -5.63 13.15 -8.62
CA HIS A 8 -4.20 12.92 -8.47
C HIS A 8 -3.91 11.43 -8.43
N VAL A 9 -2.88 11.01 -9.15
CA VAL A 9 -2.33 9.65 -9.09
C VAL A 9 -0.81 9.70 -8.98
N ASP A 10 -0.22 8.80 -8.20
CA ASP A 10 1.24 8.66 -8.08
C ASP A 10 1.68 7.21 -7.85
N VAL A 11 2.98 6.97 -7.98
CA VAL A 11 3.64 5.66 -7.75
C VAL A 11 4.54 5.69 -6.52
N SER A 12 4.27 6.59 -5.56
CA SER A 12 5.07 6.74 -4.35
C SER A 12 4.96 5.52 -3.44
N GLY A 13 6.03 5.23 -2.70
CA GLY A 13 6.12 4.10 -1.77
C GLY A 13 6.44 4.51 -0.33
N GLU A 14 6.66 5.80 -0.07
CA GLU A 14 7.05 6.34 1.22
C GLU A 14 5.84 6.40 2.18
N PRO A 15 5.80 5.61 3.27
CA PRO A 15 4.61 5.58 4.15
C PRO A 15 4.26 6.94 4.75
N GLN A 16 5.27 7.75 5.07
CA GLN A 16 5.06 9.12 5.58
C GLN A 16 4.30 9.99 4.56
N PHE A 17 4.64 9.86 3.27
CA PHE A 17 3.97 10.62 2.22
C PHE A 17 2.56 10.10 2.00
N LEU A 18 2.40 8.78 1.79
CA LEU A 18 1.11 8.14 1.52
C LEU A 18 0.08 8.45 2.62
N GLU A 19 0.44 8.13 3.86
CA GLU A 19 -0.45 8.30 5.01
C GLU A 19 -0.59 9.79 5.38
N GLY A 20 0.46 10.59 5.18
CA GLY A 20 0.41 12.04 5.38
C GLY A 20 -0.53 12.74 4.41
N MET A 21 -0.58 12.30 3.15
CA MET A 21 -1.51 12.80 2.15
C MET A 21 -2.96 12.45 2.52
N GLN A 22 -3.19 11.21 2.96
CA GLN A 22 -4.50 10.79 3.48
C GLN A 22 -4.93 11.67 4.65
N LEU A 23 -4.07 11.83 5.68
CA LEU A 23 -4.39 12.60 6.87
C LEU A 23 -4.71 14.07 6.56
N LYS A 24 -3.97 14.68 5.63
CA LYS A 24 -4.12 16.11 5.30
C LYS A 24 -5.29 16.41 4.37
N TYR A 25 -5.61 15.51 3.44
CA TYR A 25 -6.44 15.85 2.29
C TYR A 25 -7.67 14.98 2.10
N HIS A 26 -7.86 13.88 2.86
CA HIS A 26 -9.00 12.98 2.68
C HIS A 26 -10.36 13.70 2.70
N GLU A 27 -10.65 14.46 3.76
CA GLU A 27 -11.94 15.15 3.90
C GLU A 27 -12.17 16.19 2.80
N LYS A 28 -11.15 17.02 2.50
CA LYS A 28 -11.25 18.03 1.43
C LYS A 28 -11.42 17.40 0.05
N ALA A 29 -10.77 16.27 -0.21
CA ALA A 29 -10.91 15.54 -1.47
C ALA A 29 -12.34 14.98 -1.63
N LYS A 30 -12.89 14.42 -0.54
CA LYS A 30 -14.27 13.94 -0.47
C LYS A 30 -15.29 15.06 -0.69
N GLU A 31 -15.13 16.20 -0.02
CA GLU A 31 -15.99 17.38 -0.19
C GLU A 31 -16.00 17.90 -1.63
N LYS A 32 -14.85 17.85 -2.31
CA LYS A 32 -14.71 18.27 -3.71
C LYS A 32 -15.06 17.19 -4.74
N GLY A 33 -15.32 15.96 -4.31
CA GLY A 33 -15.54 14.84 -5.23
C GLY A 33 -14.33 14.48 -6.09
N VAL A 34 -13.10 14.72 -5.60
CA VAL A 34 -11.86 14.36 -6.29
C VAL A 34 -11.21 13.14 -5.66
N TYR A 35 -10.40 12.45 -6.47
CA TYR A 35 -9.70 11.23 -6.07
C TYR A 35 -8.22 11.53 -5.93
N LEU A 36 -7.64 11.07 -4.83
CA LEU A 36 -6.20 11.06 -4.57
C LEU A 36 -5.80 9.60 -4.38
N ILE A 37 -5.16 9.01 -5.39
CA ILE A 37 -4.79 7.59 -5.38
C ILE A 37 -3.28 7.49 -5.44
N SER A 38 -2.68 6.99 -4.37
CA SER A 38 -1.23 6.79 -4.32
C SER A 38 -0.88 5.31 -4.44
N ALA A 39 0.41 4.99 -4.54
CA ALA A 39 0.89 3.62 -4.73
C ALA A 39 0.29 2.94 -5.98
N CYS A 40 0.20 3.64 -7.11
CA CYS A 40 -0.23 3.06 -8.39
C CYS A 40 0.89 2.27 -9.09
N GLY A 41 1.73 1.58 -8.31
CA GLY A 41 2.93 0.87 -8.76
C GLY A 41 2.67 -0.56 -9.25
N PHE A 42 3.75 -1.20 -9.72
CA PHE A 42 3.74 -2.57 -10.23
C PHE A 42 3.44 -3.62 -9.15
N ASP A 43 3.88 -3.39 -7.92
CA ASP A 43 3.64 -4.24 -6.76
C ASP A 43 2.25 -4.03 -6.16
N SER A 44 1.74 -2.79 -6.17
CA SER A 44 0.47 -2.43 -5.56
C SER A 44 -0.76 -2.74 -6.42
N ILE A 45 -0.82 -2.28 -7.69
CA ILE A 45 -2.03 -2.43 -8.51
C ILE A 45 -2.44 -3.91 -8.68
N PRO A 46 -1.54 -4.84 -9.06
CA PRO A 46 -1.89 -6.24 -9.19
C PRO A 46 -2.32 -6.88 -7.86
N ALA A 47 -1.72 -6.46 -6.73
CA ALA A 47 -2.09 -6.96 -5.41
C ALA A 47 -3.50 -6.50 -4.99
N ASP A 48 -3.81 -5.21 -5.19
CA ASP A 48 -5.12 -4.63 -4.91
C ASP A 48 -6.20 -5.25 -5.79
N MET A 49 -5.94 -5.31 -7.11
CA MET A 49 -6.87 -5.95 -8.06
C MET A 49 -7.09 -7.43 -7.75
N GLY A 50 -6.03 -8.16 -7.37
CA GLY A 50 -6.13 -9.55 -6.96
C GLY A 50 -6.99 -9.73 -5.71
N THR A 51 -6.84 -8.85 -4.72
CA THR A 51 -7.64 -8.86 -3.49
C THR A 51 -9.12 -8.59 -3.79
N VAL A 52 -9.42 -7.56 -4.59
CA VAL A 52 -10.79 -7.24 -5.02
C VAL A 52 -11.41 -8.39 -5.80
N PHE A 53 -10.66 -9.00 -6.71
CA PHE A 53 -11.13 -10.15 -7.47
C PHE A 53 -11.45 -11.33 -6.54
N LEU A 54 -10.57 -11.66 -5.60
CA LEU A 54 -10.79 -12.73 -4.63
C LEU A 54 -12.05 -12.49 -3.79
N GLU A 55 -12.24 -11.26 -3.29
CA GLU A 55 -13.43 -10.88 -2.54
C GLU A 55 -14.71 -11.08 -3.36
N GLN A 56 -14.73 -10.63 -4.61
CA GLN A 56 -15.88 -10.80 -5.50
C GLN A 56 -16.19 -12.27 -5.81
N GLN A 57 -15.18 -13.13 -5.89
CA GLN A 57 -15.36 -14.57 -6.17
C GLN A 57 -15.69 -15.39 -4.91
N PHE A 58 -15.57 -14.81 -3.71
CA PHE A 58 -15.73 -15.55 -2.46
C PHE A 58 -17.20 -15.84 -2.08
N GLY A 59 -18.16 -15.14 -2.69
CA GLY A 59 -19.60 -15.36 -2.49
C GLY A 59 -20.13 -14.66 -1.23
N GLU A 60 -20.94 -15.36 -0.44
CA GLU A 60 -21.60 -14.79 0.76
C GLU A 60 -20.68 -14.69 2.00
N GLY A 61 -19.48 -15.27 1.93
CA GLY A 61 -18.50 -15.21 3.01
C GLY A 61 -17.68 -13.92 3.01
N ALA A 62 -16.84 -13.76 4.04
CA ALA A 62 -15.85 -12.68 4.11
C ALA A 62 -14.44 -13.23 3.90
N VAL A 63 -13.66 -12.57 3.05
CA VAL A 63 -12.22 -12.88 2.89
C VAL A 63 -11.50 -12.49 4.18
N ASN A 64 -10.94 -13.48 4.87
CA ASN A 64 -10.24 -13.28 6.13
C ASN A 64 -8.78 -12.81 5.94
N SER A 65 -8.07 -13.37 4.97
CA SER A 65 -6.64 -13.08 4.73
C SER A 65 -6.25 -13.41 3.29
N VAL A 66 -5.38 -12.59 2.69
CA VAL A 66 -4.82 -12.79 1.35
C VAL A 66 -3.30 -12.76 1.44
N GLU A 67 -2.64 -13.74 0.83
CA GLU A 67 -1.19 -13.74 0.63
C GLU A 67 -0.89 -13.65 -0.86
N SER A 68 -0.21 -12.58 -1.27
CA SER A 68 0.25 -12.39 -2.65
C SER A 68 1.77 -12.50 -2.73
N TYR A 69 2.28 -13.19 -3.74
CA TYR A 69 3.71 -13.30 -4.02
C TYR A 69 4.02 -13.04 -5.49
N ILE A 70 5.19 -12.47 -5.75
CA ILE A 70 5.69 -12.22 -7.11
C ILE A 70 6.94 -13.09 -7.31
N SER A 71 6.97 -13.84 -8.41
CA SER A 71 8.14 -14.61 -8.83
C SER A 71 8.61 -14.12 -10.19
N THR A 72 9.83 -13.60 -10.26
CA THR A 72 10.44 -13.13 -11.51
C THR A 72 11.50 -14.11 -11.98
N LYS A 73 11.37 -14.63 -13.20
CA LYS A 73 12.43 -15.40 -13.87
C LYS A 73 13.30 -14.44 -14.67
N VAL A 74 14.52 -14.19 -14.20
CA VAL A 74 15.51 -13.39 -14.93
C VAL A 74 16.43 -14.34 -15.71
N THR A 75 16.43 -14.26 -17.03
CA THR A 75 17.36 -15.00 -17.90
C THR A 75 18.55 -14.10 -18.26
N GLY A 76 19.76 -14.42 -17.79
CA GLY A 76 20.99 -13.68 -18.09
C GLY A 76 21.95 -13.57 -16.91
N ARG A 77 23.02 -12.76 -17.05
CA ARG A 77 23.92 -12.46 -15.92
C ARG A 77 23.09 -11.82 -14.81
N ARG A 78 23.15 -12.41 -13.62
CA ARG A 78 22.76 -11.76 -12.35
C ARG A 78 23.70 -10.58 -12.11
N GLU A 79 23.50 -9.48 -12.85
CA GLU A 79 23.65 -8.19 -12.19
C GLU A 79 22.64 -8.28 -11.04
N LEU A 80 23.14 -8.34 -9.80
CA LEU A 80 22.35 -8.43 -8.57
C LEU A 80 21.00 -7.78 -8.80
N GLY A 81 19.93 -8.58 -8.80
CA GLY A 81 18.57 -8.14 -9.12
C GLY A 81 18.28 -6.87 -8.35
N GLY A 82 18.49 -5.74 -9.03
CA GLY A 82 18.63 -4.46 -8.38
C GLY A 82 17.23 -4.07 -7.98
N ILE A 83 16.99 -3.98 -6.68
CA ILE A 83 15.82 -3.26 -6.17
C ILE A 83 15.83 -1.92 -6.92
N HIS A 84 14.72 -1.62 -7.62
CA HIS A 84 14.62 -0.38 -8.37
C HIS A 84 14.96 0.79 -7.45
N TYR A 85 15.72 1.78 -7.96
CA TYR A 85 16.21 2.89 -7.13
C TYR A 85 15.07 3.56 -6.34
N GLY A 86 13.89 3.72 -6.96
CA GLY A 86 12.70 4.25 -6.29
C GLY A 86 12.31 3.43 -5.06
N THR A 87 12.23 2.11 -5.17
CA THR A 87 11.91 1.22 -4.03
C THR A 87 12.94 1.33 -2.92
N TRP A 88 14.24 1.37 -3.26
CA TRP A 88 15.29 1.57 -2.27
C TRP A 88 15.19 2.93 -1.57
N ALA A 89 15.00 4.00 -2.34
CA ALA A 89 14.82 5.34 -1.80
C ALA A 89 13.59 5.41 -0.88
N SER A 90 12.46 4.82 -1.28
CA SER A 90 11.26 4.76 -0.45
C SER A 90 11.50 4.01 0.86
N ALA A 91 12.25 2.90 0.84
CA ALA A 91 12.61 2.16 2.04
C ALA A 91 13.50 2.99 2.99
N VAL A 92 14.47 3.72 2.44
CA VAL A 92 15.32 4.65 3.23
C VAL A 92 14.46 5.74 3.85
N HIS A 93 13.56 6.35 3.09
CA HIS A 93 12.64 7.37 3.60
C HIS A 93 11.68 6.83 4.66
N ALA A 94 11.20 5.59 4.52
CA ALA A 94 10.37 4.93 5.51
C ALA A 94 11.11 4.79 6.84
N ILE A 95 12.38 4.35 6.81
CA ILE A 95 13.23 4.22 8.00
C ILE A 95 13.52 5.60 8.61
N ALA A 96 13.91 6.58 7.78
CA ALA A 96 14.25 7.93 8.24
C ALA A 96 13.08 8.61 8.95
N ASN A 97 11.85 8.37 8.51
CA ASN A 97 10.64 9.04 9.00
C ASN A 97 9.75 8.16 9.90
N MET A 98 10.24 7.02 10.42
CA MET A 98 9.42 6.07 11.20
C MET A 98 8.68 6.71 12.39
N ARG A 99 9.29 7.69 13.06
CA ARG A 99 8.65 8.37 14.21
C ARG A 99 7.42 9.18 13.78
N GLU A 100 7.54 9.88 12.66
CA GLU A 100 6.45 10.68 12.09
C GLU A 100 5.34 9.77 11.56
N VAL A 101 5.69 8.69 10.85
CA VAL A 101 4.73 7.65 10.44
C VAL A 101 3.95 7.13 11.64
N GLY A 102 4.64 6.85 12.76
CA GLY A 102 3.97 6.43 13.99
C GLY A 102 2.99 7.48 14.57
N GLN A 103 3.26 8.77 14.40
CA GLN A 103 2.34 9.85 14.81
C GLN A 103 1.13 9.90 13.87
N ILE A 104 1.35 9.90 12.56
CA ILE A 104 0.31 9.89 11.53
C ILE A 104 -0.64 8.70 11.73
N ARG A 105 -0.10 7.49 11.95
CA ARG A 105 -0.90 6.28 12.17
C ARG A 105 -1.76 6.35 13.42
N ARG A 106 -1.29 6.98 14.50
CA ARG A 106 -2.11 7.18 15.70
C ARG A 106 -3.29 8.12 15.43
N GLU A 107 -3.11 9.10 14.55
CA GLU A 107 -4.17 10.03 14.18
C GLU A 107 -5.18 9.41 13.20
N LEU A 108 -4.70 8.66 12.20
CA LEU A 108 -5.52 7.99 11.19
C LEU A 108 -6.27 6.77 11.74
N PHE A 109 -5.59 5.92 12.50
CA PHE A 109 -6.08 4.61 12.95
C PHE A 109 -6.35 4.63 14.45
N ARG A 110 -7.19 5.57 14.90
CA ARG A 110 -7.57 5.70 16.33
C ARG A 110 -8.31 4.47 16.85
N THR A 111 -9.10 3.85 15.98
CA THR A 111 -9.85 2.63 16.29
C THR A 111 -9.03 1.43 15.83
N LYS A 112 -8.81 0.48 16.74
CA LYS A 112 -8.18 -0.79 16.40
C LYS A 112 -9.11 -1.61 15.51
N LEU A 113 -8.55 -2.23 14.48
CA LEU A 113 -9.26 -3.23 13.68
C LEU A 113 -9.63 -4.43 14.56
N PRO A 114 -10.76 -5.11 14.27
CA PRO A 114 -11.15 -6.30 15.00
C PRO A 114 -10.11 -7.41 14.85
N GLU A 115 -10.01 -8.28 15.85
CA GLU A 115 -9.25 -9.53 15.69
C GLU A 115 -9.99 -10.46 14.72
N VAL A 116 -9.26 -10.99 13.75
CA VAL A 116 -9.79 -11.88 12.73
C VAL A 116 -9.35 -13.33 13.00
N GLU A 117 -10.27 -14.27 12.87
CA GLU A 117 -10.03 -15.71 12.99
C GLU A 117 -10.49 -16.45 11.72
N PRO A 118 -9.71 -17.44 11.24
CA PRO A 118 -8.46 -17.94 11.81
C PRO A 118 -7.27 -17.00 11.53
N LYS A 119 -6.29 -16.99 12.44
CA LYS A 119 -5.03 -16.25 12.20
C LYS A 119 -4.26 -16.88 11.04
N LEU A 120 -3.79 -16.04 10.12
CA LEU A 120 -2.89 -16.46 9.06
C LEU A 120 -1.60 -17.02 9.67
N LYS A 121 -1.16 -18.20 9.22
CA LYS A 121 0.09 -18.80 9.71
C LYS A 121 1.27 -18.06 9.11
N GLU A 122 2.17 -17.57 9.96
CA GLU A 122 3.41 -16.93 9.51
C GLU A 122 4.26 -17.92 8.69
N ARG A 123 4.72 -17.47 7.52
CA ARG A 123 5.71 -18.18 6.71
C ARG A 123 7.07 -17.50 6.83
N PRO A 124 8.17 -18.27 6.89
CA PRO A 124 9.51 -17.69 6.91
C PRO A 124 9.75 -16.86 5.64
N ALA A 125 10.50 -15.76 5.77
CA ALA A 125 10.78 -14.81 4.68
C ALA A 125 11.62 -15.38 3.50
N LEU A 126 12.00 -16.65 3.55
CA LEU A 126 12.80 -17.34 2.54
C LEU A 126 11.94 -18.40 1.85
N HIS A 127 11.53 -18.11 0.62
CA HIS A 127 11.08 -19.08 -0.38
C HIS A 127 12.17 -19.29 -1.43
#